data_AF-A0A8H3WD34-F1
#
_entry.id   AF-A0A8H3WD34-F1
#
_cell.length_a   1.000
_cell.length_b   1.000
_cell.length_c   1.000
_cell.angle_alpha   90.00
_cell.angle_beta   90.00
_cell.angle_gamma   90.00
#
_symmetry.space_group_name_H-M   'P 1'
#
loop_
_entity.id
_entity.type
_entity.pdbx_description
1 polymer ?
#
loop_
_entity_poly.entity_id
_entity_poly.type
_entity_poly.pdbx_seq_one_letter_code
_entity_poly.pdbx_strand_id
1 'polypeptide(L)'
;MSNIIPEMPTDTVTPYCIWYPDIAIEETYRELSRRYPGMRYQVGRPCAVAGYNKLYDELQLLPDVSIAEEAEDNNNAYTRDAIVSKPVRYAIMNDYTRTIDVEAPRAGACLNGDTSVRSSLEKKRPLHHDTDEFDFLEDSNHYFDIQEDRHVRPRYWRGPEHTVLPSKYSDLTYRPLRPDLPPVNKDILILMAAWDGNIDRYSRLRRPKTIENEISAVIRGAYHHTPFAR
;
A
#
# COMPACT_ATOMS: atom_id res chain seq x y z
N MET A 1 0.58 -6.69 -19.85
CA MET A 1 0.95 -8.02 -19.28
C MET A 1 0.77 -9.08 -20.36
N SER A 2 1.72 -10.01 -20.52
CA SER A 2 1.79 -10.92 -21.68
C SER A 2 0.86 -12.13 -21.62
N ASN A 3 0.13 -12.36 -20.52
CA ASN A 3 -0.66 -13.58 -20.26
C ASN A 3 0.16 -14.88 -20.36
N ILE A 4 1.47 -14.80 -20.12
CA ILE A 4 2.39 -15.95 -20.12
C ILE A 4 2.85 -16.18 -18.68
N ILE A 5 2.73 -17.42 -18.21
CA ILE A 5 3.22 -17.84 -16.89
C ILE A 5 4.63 -18.42 -17.07
N PRO A 6 5.67 -17.77 -16.52
CA PRO A 6 7.03 -18.29 -16.57
C PRO A 6 7.23 -19.49 -15.64
N GLU A 7 8.33 -20.20 -15.83
CA GLU A 7 8.79 -21.21 -14.88
C GLU A 7 9.45 -20.52 -13.68
N MET A 8 8.98 -20.84 -12.47
CA MET A 8 9.46 -20.29 -11.20
C MET A 8 9.89 -21.45 -10.30
N PRO A 9 11.12 -21.96 -10.47
CA PRO A 9 11.58 -23.17 -9.76
C PRO A 9 11.78 -22.98 -8.26
N THR A 10 11.83 -21.73 -7.77
CA THR A 10 12.09 -21.39 -6.37
C THR A 10 11.27 -20.17 -5.96
N ASP A 11 10.98 -20.04 -4.67
CA ASP A 11 10.26 -18.89 -4.13
C ASP A 11 11.02 -17.57 -4.32
N THR A 12 12.36 -17.62 -4.42
CA THR A 12 13.20 -16.43 -4.61
C THR A 12 13.00 -15.72 -5.94
N VAL A 13 12.39 -16.39 -6.92
CA VAL A 13 12.07 -15.80 -8.23
C VAL A 13 10.58 -15.48 -8.36
N THR A 14 9.79 -15.63 -7.29
CA THR A 14 8.37 -15.28 -7.32
C THR A 14 8.19 -13.77 -7.10
N PRO A 15 7.65 -13.04 -8.09
CA PRO A 15 7.43 -11.60 -7.96
C PRO A 15 6.33 -11.30 -6.92
N TYR A 16 6.53 -10.23 -6.15
CA TYR A 16 5.54 -9.76 -5.17
C TYR A 16 4.33 -9.07 -5.83
N CYS A 17 4.58 -8.18 -6.80
CA CYS A 17 3.54 -7.52 -7.59
C CYS A 17 3.50 -8.08 -9.01
N ILE A 18 2.37 -8.70 -9.37
CA ILE A 18 2.20 -9.37 -10.66
C ILE A 18 1.21 -8.70 -11.60
N TRP A 19 0.59 -7.58 -11.21
CA TRP A 19 -0.59 -7.04 -11.88
C TRP A 19 -0.43 -5.61 -12.41
N TYR A 20 0.73 -5.01 -12.17
CA TYR A 20 1.09 -3.68 -12.66
C TYR A 20 2.22 -3.81 -13.70
N PRO A 21 2.24 -3.00 -14.78
CA PRO A 21 1.31 -1.90 -15.11
C PRO A 21 -0.05 -2.34 -15.68
N ASP A 22 -0.11 -3.53 -16.26
CA ASP A 22 -1.35 -4.06 -16.82
C ASP A 22 -1.77 -5.35 -16.12
N ILE A 23 -3.07 -5.58 -16.09
CA ILE A 23 -3.68 -6.77 -15.51
C ILE A 23 -3.73 -7.89 -16.57
N ALA A 24 -3.36 -9.12 -16.21
CA ALA A 24 -3.64 -10.30 -17.03
C ALA A 24 -5.13 -10.69 -17.01
N ILE A 25 -5.56 -11.50 -17.98
CA ILE A 25 -6.91 -12.07 -17.99
C ILE A 25 -7.11 -13.04 -16.81
N GLU A 26 -8.35 -13.19 -16.35
CA GLU A 26 -8.73 -14.04 -15.21
C GLU A 26 -8.17 -15.48 -15.33
N GLU A 27 -8.22 -16.06 -16.53
CA GLU A 27 -7.74 -17.44 -16.77
C GLU A 27 -6.23 -17.59 -16.52
N THR A 28 -5.44 -16.56 -16.81
CA THR A 28 -3.99 -16.58 -16.53
C THR A 28 -3.74 -16.67 -15.03
N TYR A 29 -4.50 -15.93 -14.23
CA TYR A 29 -4.37 -15.95 -12.77
C TYR A 29 -4.86 -17.26 -12.16
N ARG A 30 -5.93 -17.84 -12.72
CA ARG A 30 -6.45 -19.16 -12.36
C ARG A 30 -5.44 -20.26 -12.63
N GLU A 31 -4.78 -20.24 -13.79
CA GLU A 31 -3.71 -21.19 -14.11
C GLU A 31 -2.46 -20.95 -13.25
N LEU A 32 -2.15 -19.69 -12.91
CA LEU A 32 -1.04 -19.33 -12.04
C LEU A 32 -1.23 -19.90 -10.62
N SER A 33 -2.41 -19.70 -10.02
CA SER A 33 -2.72 -20.25 -8.69
C SER A 33 -2.76 -21.78 -8.69
N ARG A 34 -3.15 -22.41 -9.81
CA ARG A 34 -3.11 -23.87 -9.98
C ARG A 34 -1.69 -24.42 -10.04
N ARG A 35 -0.79 -23.76 -10.79
CA ARG A 35 0.62 -24.19 -10.93
C ARG A 35 1.46 -23.88 -9.70
N TYR A 36 1.20 -22.74 -9.07
CA TYR A 36 1.95 -22.25 -7.91
C TYR A 36 0.97 -21.86 -6.78
N PRO A 37 0.46 -22.83 -6.01
CA PRO A 37 -0.52 -22.57 -4.94
C PRO A 37 -0.05 -21.58 -3.87
N GLY A 38 1.28 -21.50 -3.65
CA GLY A 38 1.88 -20.52 -2.74
C GLY A 38 1.67 -19.06 -3.18
N MET A 39 1.37 -18.81 -4.45
CA MET A 39 1.17 -17.46 -4.99
C MET A 39 -0.28 -16.95 -4.90
N ARG A 40 -1.16 -17.66 -4.18
CA ARG A 40 -2.60 -17.34 -4.11
C ARG A 40 -2.90 -15.91 -3.60
N TYR A 41 -2.05 -15.34 -2.75
CA TYR A 41 -2.22 -13.95 -2.28
C TYR A 41 -1.78 -12.94 -3.34
N GLN A 42 -0.68 -13.21 -4.05
CA GLN A 42 -0.25 -12.45 -5.21
C GLN A 42 -1.31 -12.46 -6.31
N VAL A 43 -2.09 -13.54 -6.43
CA VAL A 43 -3.25 -13.65 -7.33
C VAL A 43 -4.50 -12.95 -6.78
N GLY A 44 -4.73 -12.98 -5.47
CA GLY A 44 -5.89 -12.34 -4.85
C GLY A 44 -5.92 -10.82 -5.03
N ARG A 45 -4.75 -10.18 -4.98
CA ARG A 45 -4.64 -8.73 -5.17
C ARG A 45 -5.09 -8.24 -6.57
N PRO A 46 -4.65 -8.82 -7.71
CA PRO A 46 -5.21 -8.49 -9.01
C PRO A 46 -6.71 -8.77 -9.12
N CYS A 47 -7.24 -9.78 -8.41
CA CYS A 47 -8.70 -9.99 -8.40
C CYS A 47 -9.43 -8.80 -7.78
N ALA A 48 -8.88 -8.23 -6.69
CA ALA A 48 -9.40 -7.00 -6.10
C ALA A 48 -9.35 -5.82 -7.09
N VAL A 49 -8.25 -5.67 -7.82
CA VAL A 49 -8.06 -4.61 -8.83
C VAL A 49 -9.02 -4.77 -10.02
N ALA A 50 -9.12 -5.99 -10.58
CA ALA A 50 -9.79 -6.25 -11.85
C ALA A 50 -11.29 -6.59 -11.71
N GLY A 51 -11.77 -6.83 -10.49
CA GLY A 51 -13.14 -7.28 -10.25
C GLY A 51 -13.36 -8.78 -10.50
N TYR A 52 -12.31 -9.62 -10.47
CA TYR A 52 -12.41 -11.07 -10.69
C TYR A 52 -12.93 -11.79 -9.44
N ASN A 53 -14.15 -11.46 -9.03
CA ASN A 53 -14.77 -11.90 -7.77
C ASN A 53 -14.91 -13.42 -7.68
N LYS A 54 -15.23 -14.10 -8.81
CA LYS A 54 -15.34 -15.56 -8.84
C LYS A 54 -14.01 -16.24 -8.53
N LEU A 55 -12.94 -15.82 -9.23
CA LEU A 55 -11.60 -16.31 -8.95
C LEU A 55 -11.17 -15.98 -7.52
N TYR A 56 -11.47 -14.78 -7.02
CA TYR A 56 -11.16 -14.40 -5.64
C TYR A 56 -11.75 -15.39 -4.62
N ASP A 57 -13.02 -15.77 -4.78
CA ASP A 57 -13.69 -16.73 -3.88
C ASP A 57 -13.06 -18.13 -3.95
N GLU A 58 -12.59 -18.55 -5.13
CA GLU A 58 -11.93 -19.85 -5.32
C GLU A 58 -10.55 -19.96 -4.64
N LEU A 59 -9.85 -18.83 -4.46
CA LEU A 59 -8.53 -18.81 -3.81
C LEU A 59 -8.60 -19.11 -2.31
N GLN A 60 -9.79 -19.00 -1.71
CA GLN A 60 -10.05 -19.27 -0.29
C GLN A 60 -9.04 -18.58 0.64
N LEU A 61 -8.79 -17.30 0.38
CA LEU A 61 -7.86 -16.49 1.16
C LEU A 61 -8.43 -16.16 2.53
N LEU A 62 -7.55 -16.07 3.53
CA LEU A 62 -7.88 -15.38 4.77
C LEU A 62 -8.17 -13.90 4.48
N PRO A 63 -9.04 -13.23 5.27
CA PRO A 63 -9.44 -11.84 5.06
C PRO A 63 -8.26 -10.88 5.29
N ASP A 64 -7.46 -10.67 4.24
CA ASP A 64 -6.27 -9.83 4.24
C ASP A 64 -6.62 -8.36 4.00
N VAL A 65 -6.12 -7.48 4.86
CA VAL A 65 -6.44 -6.04 4.80
C VAL A 65 -5.82 -5.35 3.59
N SER A 66 -4.69 -5.81 3.07
CA SER A 66 -4.08 -5.19 1.89
C SER A 66 -4.88 -5.44 0.62
N ILE A 67 -5.46 -6.63 0.47
CA ILE A 67 -6.41 -6.91 -0.61
C ILE A 67 -7.67 -6.05 -0.46
N ALA A 68 -8.16 -5.83 0.77
CA ALA A 68 -9.32 -4.95 1.00
C ALA A 68 -9.02 -3.47 0.69
N GLU A 69 -7.83 -2.96 1.05
CA GLU A 69 -7.40 -1.61 0.68
C GLU A 69 -7.31 -1.44 -0.84
N GLU A 70 -6.76 -2.44 -1.54
CA GLU A 70 -6.71 -2.48 -3.00
C GLU A 70 -8.12 -2.52 -3.63
N ALA A 71 -9.03 -3.31 -3.06
CA ALA A 71 -10.40 -3.41 -3.52
C ALA A 71 -11.15 -2.07 -3.36
N GLU A 72 -10.94 -1.37 -2.24
CA GLU A 72 -11.52 -0.05 -1.99
C GLU A 72 -11.01 1.00 -3.00
N ASP A 73 -9.71 0.99 -3.33
CA ASP A 73 -9.12 1.88 -4.33
C ASP A 73 -9.73 1.70 -5.73
N ASN A 74 -10.05 0.45 -6.09
CA ASN A 74 -10.57 0.07 -7.41
C ASN A 74 -12.11 -0.03 -7.47
N ASN A 75 -12.83 0.47 -6.46
CA ASN A 75 -14.29 0.38 -6.34
C ASN A 75 -14.86 -1.06 -6.39
N ASN A 76 -14.08 -2.06 -6.00
CA ASN A 76 -14.52 -3.45 -5.89
C ASN A 76 -15.17 -3.71 -4.52
N ALA A 77 -16.41 -3.23 -4.39
CA ALA A 77 -17.17 -3.37 -3.15
C ALA A 77 -17.36 -4.83 -2.72
N TYR A 78 -17.49 -5.77 -3.67
CA TYR A 78 -17.67 -7.19 -3.36
C TYR A 78 -16.50 -7.75 -2.57
N THR A 79 -15.28 -7.62 -3.11
CA THR A 79 -14.07 -8.16 -2.47
C THR A 79 -13.79 -7.45 -1.15
N ARG A 80 -13.97 -6.12 -1.11
CA ARG A 80 -13.83 -5.34 0.12
C ARG A 80 -14.80 -5.83 1.21
N ASP A 81 -16.08 -5.93 0.91
CA ASP A 81 -17.11 -6.29 1.89
C ASP A 81 -16.96 -7.73 2.36
N ALA A 82 -16.53 -8.64 1.48
CA ALA A 82 -16.20 -10.01 1.83
C ALA A 82 -15.10 -10.10 2.89
N ILE A 83 -14.16 -9.14 2.92
CA ILE A 83 -13.06 -9.07 3.89
C ILE A 83 -13.47 -8.26 5.13
N VAL A 84 -13.99 -7.05 4.95
CA VAL A 84 -14.29 -6.10 6.03
C VAL A 84 -15.43 -6.58 6.94
N SER A 85 -16.37 -7.37 6.41
CA SER A 85 -17.45 -7.96 7.21
C SER A 85 -16.99 -9.08 8.16
N LYS A 86 -15.77 -9.59 8.01
CA LYS A 86 -15.25 -10.65 8.87
C LYS A 86 -14.88 -10.11 10.26
N PRO A 87 -15.16 -10.86 11.34
CA PRO A 87 -14.86 -10.41 12.70
C PRO A 87 -13.35 -10.30 12.98
N VAL A 88 -12.54 -11.13 12.30
CA VAL A 88 -11.09 -11.12 12.40
C VAL A 88 -10.53 -10.96 10.99
N ARG A 89 -9.61 -10.00 10.84
CA ARG A 89 -8.89 -9.68 9.61
C ARG A 89 -7.40 -9.76 9.87
N TYR A 90 -6.63 -9.99 8.81
CA TYR A 90 -5.21 -10.31 8.90
C TYR A 90 -4.37 -9.32 8.08
N ALA A 91 -3.13 -9.10 8.51
CA ALA A 91 -2.09 -8.45 7.71
C ALA A 91 -1.11 -9.52 7.23
N ILE A 92 -1.42 -10.14 6.10
CA ILE A 92 -0.67 -11.26 5.50
C ILE A 92 0.33 -10.71 4.50
N MET A 93 -0.12 -9.83 3.62
CA MET A 93 0.76 -9.10 2.70
C MET A 93 1.37 -7.89 3.42
N ASN A 94 2.66 -7.63 3.17
CA ASN A 94 3.36 -6.45 3.69
C ASN A 94 4.15 -5.76 2.57
N ASP A 95 3.63 -4.64 2.09
CA ASP A 95 4.19 -3.87 0.97
C ASP A 95 5.51 -3.16 1.31
N TYR A 96 5.81 -2.94 2.59
CA TYR A 96 7.07 -2.35 3.03
C TYR A 96 8.24 -3.31 2.85
N THR A 97 8.01 -4.60 3.09
CA THR A 97 9.04 -5.64 3.07
C THR A 97 8.90 -6.59 1.89
N ARG A 98 7.79 -6.51 1.14
CA ARG A 98 7.41 -7.43 0.06
C ARG A 98 7.33 -8.88 0.53
N THR A 99 6.76 -9.08 1.70
CA THR A 99 6.63 -10.41 2.31
C THR A 99 5.17 -10.81 2.42
N ILE A 100 4.93 -12.12 2.36
CA ILE A 100 3.61 -12.73 2.54
C ILE A 100 3.73 -13.76 3.65
N ASP A 101 3.13 -13.48 4.81
CA ASP A 101 3.21 -14.34 6.00
C ASP A 101 1.91 -15.13 6.18
N VAL A 102 1.91 -16.37 5.67
CA VAL A 102 0.76 -17.28 5.73
C VAL A 102 0.78 -18.15 7.00
N GLU A 103 1.95 -18.38 7.58
CA GLU A 103 2.14 -19.32 8.70
C GLU A 103 1.77 -18.68 10.04
N ALA A 104 2.10 -17.40 10.25
CA ALA A 104 1.82 -16.67 11.48
C ALA A 104 1.17 -15.30 11.21
N PRO A 105 0.02 -15.26 10.51
CA PRO A 105 -0.57 -14.01 10.08
C PRO A 105 -1.02 -13.16 11.27
N ARG A 106 -0.70 -11.87 11.26
CA ARG A 106 -1.10 -10.95 12.34
C ARG A 106 -2.61 -10.72 12.30
N ALA A 107 -3.33 -11.29 13.27
CA ALA A 107 -4.76 -11.10 13.46
C ALA A 107 -5.10 -9.71 14.03
N GLY A 108 -6.36 -9.28 13.85
CA GLY A 108 -6.87 -8.00 14.36
C GLY A 108 -6.44 -6.79 13.53
N ALA A 109 -6.02 -7.01 12.28
CA ALA A 109 -5.66 -5.93 11.38
C ALA A 109 -6.91 -5.11 10.96
N CYS A 110 -6.67 -3.85 10.63
CA CYS A 110 -7.67 -2.92 10.12
C CYS A 110 -7.11 -2.20 8.89
N LEU A 111 -7.98 -1.56 8.10
CA LEU A 111 -7.53 -0.70 7.01
C LEU A 111 -6.78 0.49 7.61
N ASN A 112 -5.50 0.65 7.29
CA ASN A 112 -4.60 1.64 7.89
C ASN A 112 -3.76 2.41 6.87
N GLY A 113 -4.02 2.23 5.56
CA GLY A 113 -3.27 2.88 4.48
C GLY A 113 -1.81 2.41 4.40
N ASP A 114 -1.59 1.13 4.71
CA ASP A 114 -0.28 0.46 4.71
C ASP A 114 -0.03 -0.31 3.41
N THR A 115 -0.92 -0.17 2.43
CA THR A 115 -0.85 -0.83 1.11
C THR A 115 -0.55 0.19 0.01
N SER A 116 0.36 -0.18 -0.88
CA SER A 116 0.67 0.53 -2.12
C SER A 116 -0.38 0.21 -3.20
N VAL A 117 -1.55 0.83 -3.08
CA VAL A 117 -2.69 0.61 -4.01
C VAL A 117 -2.41 1.10 -5.43
N ARG A 118 -3.14 0.60 -6.43
CA ARG A 118 -2.96 0.92 -7.85
C ARG A 118 -2.89 2.41 -8.14
N SER A 119 -3.81 3.20 -7.60
CA SER A 119 -3.82 4.66 -7.83
C SER A 119 -2.55 5.35 -7.33
N SER A 120 -1.86 4.78 -6.34
CA SER A 120 -0.58 5.28 -5.83
C SER A 120 0.58 5.02 -6.80
N LEU A 121 0.50 3.95 -7.60
CA LEU A 121 1.47 3.59 -8.64
C LEU A 121 1.24 4.35 -9.96
N GLU A 122 0.00 4.73 -10.24
CA GLU A 122 -0.39 5.38 -11.50
C GLU A 122 -0.08 6.87 -11.59
N LYS A 123 0.14 7.55 -10.46
CA LYS A 123 0.63 8.94 -10.48
C LYS A 123 1.81 8.96 -11.45
N LYS A 124 1.72 9.69 -12.55
CA LYS A 124 2.75 9.88 -13.57
C LYS A 124 2.81 11.38 -13.84
N ARG A 125 4.04 11.88 -14.06
CA ARG A 125 4.47 13.23 -14.46
C ARG A 125 3.40 14.18 -15.03
N PRO A 126 3.46 15.49 -14.74
CA PRO A 126 3.10 16.48 -15.76
C PRO A 126 4.06 16.38 -16.94
N LEU A 127 3.54 16.36 -18.17
CA LEU A 127 4.33 16.45 -19.41
C LEU A 127 5.17 17.74 -19.38
N HIS A 128 6.47 17.65 -19.17
CA HIS A 128 7.39 18.74 -19.48
C HIS A 128 8.29 18.32 -20.63
N HIS A 129 8.33 19.21 -21.63
CA HIS A 129 9.17 19.16 -22.81
C HIS A 129 10.65 19.08 -22.41
N ASP A 130 11.38 18.31 -23.21
CA ASP A 130 12.80 18.06 -23.13
C ASP A 130 13.62 19.35 -22.98
N THR A 131 14.50 19.38 -21.98
CA THR A 131 15.87 19.92 -22.04
C THR A 131 16.53 19.63 -20.70
N ASP A 132 17.32 18.56 -20.67
CA ASP A 132 18.72 18.59 -20.22
C ASP A 132 19.16 17.15 -19.91
N GLU A 133 20.00 16.64 -20.82
CA GLU A 133 20.79 15.44 -20.62
C GLU A 133 21.78 15.67 -19.47
N PHE A 134 22.13 14.59 -18.75
CA PHE A 134 23.04 14.52 -17.58
C PHE A 134 22.39 14.63 -16.19
N ASP A 135 21.55 13.64 -15.85
CA ASP A 135 21.69 12.83 -14.63
C ASP A 135 20.43 11.96 -14.44
N PHE A 136 20.45 10.74 -14.97
CA PHE A 136 19.20 10.08 -15.34
C PHE A 136 18.52 9.23 -14.26
N LEU A 137 19.16 8.96 -13.11
CA LEU A 137 18.63 8.04 -12.11
C LEU A 137 18.88 8.59 -10.70
N GLU A 138 17.80 8.76 -9.92
CA GLU A 138 17.86 8.97 -8.49
C GLU A 138 17.17 7.79 -7.82
N ASP A 139 17.78 7.24 -6.77
CA ASP A 139 17.18 6.18 -5.94
C ASP A 139 15.99 6.81 -5.21
N SER A 140 14.76 6.51 -5.64
CA SER A 140 13.59 7.04 -4.97
C SER A 140 13.52 6.42 -3.59
N ASN A 141 13.76 7.22 -2.56
CA ASN A 141 13.72 6.76 -1.17
C ASN A 141 12.28 6.49 -0.68
N HIS A 142 11.34 6.15 -1.57
CA HIS A 142 9.97 5.82 -1.21
C HIS A 142 9.94 4.59 -0.28
N TYR A 143 8.90 4.51 0.54
CA TYR A 143 8.76 3.46 1.55
C TYR A 143 8.09 2.19 0.98
N PHE A 144 7.46 2.29 -0.20
CA PHE A 144 7.02 1.14 -0.97
C PHE A 144 7.95 0.91 -2.16
N ASP A 145 8.19 -0.35 -2.52
CA ASP A 145 8.89 -0.75 -3.75
C ASP A 145 8.28 -2.05 -4.31
N ILE A 146 6.95 -2.13 -4.32
CA ILE A 146 6.25 -3.36 -4.70
C ILE A 146 6.49 -3.76 -6.17
N GLN A 147 6.94 -2.83 -7.01
CA GLN A 147 7.32 -3.09 -8.41
C GLN A 147 8.69 -3.77 -8.55
N GLU A 148 9.49 -3.84 -7.48
CA GLU A 148 10.83 -4.44 -7.44
C GLU A 148 11.83 -3.81 -8.43
N ASP A 149 11.53 -2.60 -8.90
CA ASP A 149 12.35 -1.84 -9.84
C ASP A 149 13.13 -0.71 -9.16
N ARG A 150 13.12 -0.65 -7.83
CA ARG A 150 13.70 0.43 -7.00
C ARG A 150 13.22 1.82 -7.40
N HIS A 151 12.02 1.90 -7.97
CA HIS A 151 11.50 3.15 -8.51
C HIS A 151 12.51 3.81 -9.45
N VAL A 152 13.19 3.03 -10.31
CA VAL A 152 14.04 3.54 -11.39
C VAL A 152 13.17 4.45 -12.26
N ARG A 153 13.23 5.75 -11.93
CA ARG A 153 12.40 6.80 -12.49
C ARG A 153 13.32 7.96 -12.81
N PRO A 154 13.08 8.69 -13.91
CA PRO A 154 13.98 9.77 -14.24
C PRO A 154 13.80 10.94 -13.26
N ARG A 155 14.92 11.58 -12.86
CA ARG A 155 15.05 12.57 -11.76
C ARG A 155 13.94 13.62 -11.61
N TYR A 156 13.26 14.01 -12.68
CA TYR A 156 12.20 15.02 -12.63
C TYR A 156 10.88 14.55 -11.98
N TRP A 157 10.85 13.31 -11.49
CA TRP A 157 9.79 12.86 -10.59
C TRP A 157 9.99 13.43 -9.19
N ARG A 158 9.32 14.55 -8.89
CA ARG A 158 9.02 14.85 -7.49
C ARG A 158 8.17 13.68 -6.98
N GLY A 159 8.61 13.05 -5.89
CA GLY A 159 7.80 12.06 -5.15
C GLY A 159 6.39 12.61 -4.90
N PRO A 160 5.43 11.79 -4.43
CA PRO A 160 4.05 12.23 -4.29
C PRO A 160 4.02 13.60 -3.59
N GLU A 161 3.70 14.65 -4.36
CA GLU A 161 3.65 16.04 -3.88
C GLU A 161 2.92 16.03 -2.55
N HIS A 162 3.48 16.69 -1.53
CA HIS A 162 2.98 16.70 -0.14
C HIS A 162 1.50 16.36 -0.10
N THR A 163 1.19 15.13 0.30
CA THR A 163 -0.12 14.59 -0.05
C THR A 163 -1.22 15.44 0.57
N VAL A 164 -1.93 16.15 -0.31
CA VAL A 164 -3.02 17.02 0.09
C VAL A 164 -4.12 16.10 0.59
N LEU A 165 -4.41 16.18 1.89
CA LEU A 165 -5.57 15.49 2.45
C LEU A 165 -6.83 16.12 1.82
N PRO A 166 -7.66 15.34 1.11
CA PRO A 166 -8.92 15.87 0.59
C PRO A 166 -9.74 16.47 1.74
N SER A 167 -10.36 17.63 1.53
CA SER A 167 -11.09 18.37 2.59
C SER A 167 -12.17 17.53 3.29
N LYS A 168 -12.75 16.56 2.57
CA LYS A 168 -13.72 15.58 3.12
C LYS A 168 -13.16 14.70 4.25
N TYR A 169 -11.85 14.57 4.35
CA TYR A 169 -11.14 13.76 5.35
C TYR A 169 -10.40 14.62 6.38
N SER A 170 -10.66 15.94 6.41
CA SER A 170 -10.07 16.86 7.40
C SER A 170 -10.40 16.47 8.84
N ASP A 171 -11.51 15.76 9.07
CA ASP A 171 -11.88 15.24 10.39
C ASP A 171 -10.88 14.21 10.94
N LEU A 172 -10.14 13.54 10.06
CA LEU A 172 -9.06 12.61 10.41
C LEU A 172 -7.83 13.29 11.01
N THR A 173 -7.73 14.62 11.08
CA THR A 173 -6.59 15.24 11.77
C THR A 173 -6.85 15.43 13.27
N TYR A 174 -8.10 15.67 13.67
CA TYR A 174 -8.43 16.03 15.06
C TYR A 174 -9.38 15.07 15.77
N ARG A 175 -10.22 14.29 15.07
CA ARG A 175 -11.11 13.29 15.71
C ARG A 175 -10.36 12.01 16.05
N PRO A 176 -10.85 11.18 17.00
CA PRO A 176 -10.31 9.83 17.19
C PRO A 176 -10.29 9.05 15.87
N LEU A 177 -9.16 8.41 15.56
CA LEU A 177 -9.03 7.62 14.34
C LEU A 177 -9.98 6.42 14.40
N ARG A 178 -10.84 6.27 13.40
CA ARG A 178 -11.68 5.07 13.24
C ARG A 178 -10.80 3.84 13.06
N PRO A 179 -11.23 2.63 13.44
CA PRO A 179 -10.43 1.41 13.23
C PRO A 179 -9.99 1.26 11.77
N ASP A 180 -10.93 1.41 10.83
CA ASP A 180 -10.66 1.40 9.39
C ASP A 180 -10.53 2.83 8.87
N LEU A 181 -9.37 3.13 8.29
CA LEU A 181 -9.10 4.39 7.60
C LEU A 181 -9.64 4.33 6.17
N PRO A 182 -10.12 5.48 5.64
CA PRO A 182 -10.45 5.57 4.22
C PRO A 182 -9.19 5.43 3.35
N PRO A 183 -9.35 5.18 2.04
CA PRO A 183 -8.23 5.06 1.08
C PRO A 183 -7.59 6.43 0.84
N VAL A 184 -6.72 6.84 1.76
CA VAL A 184 -5.99 8.11 1.72
C VAL A 184 -4.51 7.87 1.93
N ASN A 185 -3.66 8.69 1.31
CA ASN A 185 -2.29 8.75 1.78
C ASN A 185 -2.27 9.39 3.18
N LYS A 186 -1.90 8.60 4.17
CA LYS A 186 -1.82 9.00 5.58
C LYS A 186 -0.56 9.78 5.96
N ASP A 187 0.35 10.09 5.04
CA ASP A 187 1.60 10.79 5.37
C ASP A 187 1.35 12.11 6.10
N ILE A 188 0.39 12.90 5.65
CA ILE A 188 -0.03 14.12 6.35
C ILE A 188 -0.60 13.85 7.74
N LEU A 189 -1.32 12.74 7.94
CA LEU A 189 -1.84 12.35 9.25
C LEU A 189 -0.68 11.97 10.21
N ILE A 190 0.37 11.34 9.69
CA ILE A 190 1.61 11.05 10.44
C ILE A 190 2.27 12.36 10.86
N LEU A 191 2.48 13.29 9.93
CA LEU A 191 3.10 14.60 10.22
C LEU A 191 2.30 15.40 11.24
N MET A 192 0.98 15.46 11.11
CA MET A 192 0.12 16.17 12.07
C MET A 192 0.19 15.52 13.46
N ALA A 193 0.11 14.19 13.54
CA ALA A 193 0.22 13.48 14.81
C ALA A 193 1.59 13.68 15.49
N ALA A 194 2.66 13.65 14.71
CA ALA A 194 4.01 13.92 15.17
C ALA A 194 4.18 15.36 15.65
N TRP A 195 3.70 16.33 14.87
CA TRP A 195 3.77 17.76 15.16
C TRP A 195 3.02 18.14 16.44
N ASP A 196 1.82 17.58 16.62
CA ASP A 196 1.01 17.78 17.81
C ASP A 196 1.60 17.04 19.04
N GLY A 197 2.52 16.10 18.84
CA GLY A 197 3.08 15.26 19.90
C GLY A 197 2.10 14.19 20.43
N ASN A 198 1.08 13.85 19.64
CA ASN A 198 0.11 12.81 20.00
C ASN A 198 0.71 11.41 19.76
N ILE A 199 1.31 10.84 20.81
CA ILE A 199 2.05 9.57 20.76
C ILE A 199 1.15 8.40 20.32
N ASP A 200 -0.07 8.30 20.80
CA ASP A 200 -0.99 7.20 20.45
C ASP A 200 -1.37 7.25 18.97
N ARG A 201 -1.68 8.45 18.48
CA ARG A 201 -2.01 8.66 17.06
C ARG A 201 -0.80 8.41 16.16
N TYR A 202 0.36 8.92 16.55
CA TYR A 202 1.60 8.74 15.81
C TYR A 202 2.03 7.28 15.77
N SER A 203 2.02 6.57 16.89
CA SER A 203 2.40 5.15 16.98
C SER A 203 1.53 4.24 16.12
N ARG A 204 0.24 4.55 15.99
CA ARG A 204 -0.69 3.84 15.10
C ARG A 204 -0.42 4.11 13.61
N LEU A 205 -0.11 5.36 13.25
CA LEU A 205 -0.03 5.78 11.85
C LEU A 205 1.36 5.60 11.24
N ARG A 206 2.42 5.70 12.03
CA ARG A 206 3.82 5.72 11.57
C ARG A 206 4.13 4.53 10.65
N ARG A 207 4.97 4.80 9.65
CA ARG A 207 5.50 3.78 8.74
C ARG A 207 6.84 3.24 9.28
N PRO A 208 7.32 2.09 8.77
CA PRO A 208 8.65 1.59 9.12
C PRO A 208 9.80 2.53 8.71
N LYS A 209 9.63 3.23 7.58
CA LYS A 209 10.57 4.22 7.05
C LYS A 209 9.99 5.63 7.23
N THR A 210 10.83 6.56 7.68
CA THR A 210 10.41 7.94 7.93
C THR A 210 10.08 8.67 6.63
N ILE A 211 9.04 9.48 6.66
CA ILE A 211 8.70 10.41 5.58
C ILE A 211 9.44 11.74 5.75
N GLU A 212 9.45 12.55 4.69
CA GLU A 212 10.05 13.88 4.72
C GLU A 212 9.43 14.75 5.82
N ASN A 213 10.26 15.52 6.53
CA ASN A 213 9.89 16.37 7.66
C ASN A 213 9.33 15.65 8.91
N GLU A 214 9.22 14.32 8.91
CA GLU A 214 8.69 13.56 10.05
C GLU A 214 9.53 13.76 11.31
N ILE A 215 10.86 13.65 11.20
CA ILE A 215 11.77 13.80 12.34
C ILE A 215 11.65 15.20 12.95
N SER A 216 11.63 16.25 12.11
CA SER A 216 11.45 17.63 12.56
C SER A 216 10.12 17.83 13.30
N ALA A 217 9.04 17.23 12.78
CA ALA A 217 7.73 17.27 13.42
C ALA A 217 7.73 16.54 14.77
N VAL A 218 8.33 15.35 14.86
CA VAL A 218 8.46 14.57 16.10
C VAL A 218 9.25 15.35 17.15
N ILE A 219 10.39 15.94 16.78
CA ILE A 219 11.21 16.76 17.68
C ILE A 219 10.38 17.91 18.25
N ARG A 220 9.69 18.65 17.39
CA ARG A 220 8.82 19.74 17.83
C ARG A 220 7.73 19.23 18.77
N GLY A 221 7.00 18.18 18.39
CA GLY A 221 5.93 17.61 19.22
C GLY A 221 6.46 17.19 20.59
N ALA A 222 7.63 16.56 20.67
CA ALA A 222 8.25 16.17 21.92
C ALA A 222 8.56 17.38 22.84
N TYR A 223 9.03 18.50 22.30
CA TYR A 223 9.35 19.71 23.07
C TYR A 223 8.13 20.58 23.41
N HIS A 224 7.06 20.52 22.61
CA HIS A 224 5.95 21.47 22.69
C HIS A 224 4.61 20.84 23.06
N HIS A 225 4.51 19.51 23.20
CA HIS A 225 3.29 18.87 23.65
C HIS A 225 3.06 19.12 25.14
N THR A 226 1.85 19.54 25.47
CA THR A 226 1.41 20.06 26.78
C THR A 226 1.73 19.20 28.01
N PRO A 227 1.77 17.85 27.99
CA PRO A 227 2.21 17.07 29.14
C PRO A 227 3.72 17.06 29.40
N PHE A 228 4.56 17.47 28.44
CA PHE A 228 6.03 17.54 28.60
C PHE A 228 6.58 18.97 28.73
N ALA A 229 5.77 19.98 28.43
CA ALA A 229 6.10 21.37 28.69
C ALA A 229 6.00 21.67 30.21
N ARG A 230 7.12 21.53 30.92
CA ARG A 230 7.35 22.10 32.25
C ARG A 230 8.44 23.16 32.19
#